data_AF-A0A5V7H8J3-F1
#
_entry.id   AF-A0A5V7H8J3-F1
#
_cell.length_a   1.000
_cell.length_b   1.000
_cell.length_c   1.000
_cell.angle_alpha   90.00
_cell.angle_beta   90.00
_cell.angle_gamma   90.00
#
_symmetry.space_group_name_H-M   'P 1'
#
loop_
_entity.id
_entity.type
_entity.pdbx_description
1 polymer ?
#
loop_
_entity_poly.entity_id
_entity_poly.type
_entity_poly.pdbx_seq_one_letter_code
_entity_poly.pdbx_strand_id
1 'polypeptide(L)'
;MQTINNRMTETQIADLFSLAVQLQVKAEESDDRDTAILAYSIQNACSNLTESQREFRAADATIHNLELKLTDMAVQLANAESKCRELAAENVVKQEFIKTCFRAAADGASMDGADIQELGERLGLFGRETYQPVLHGYICGHEAGEDTIYVMKKTPATDAFLAEVRAQVWIEGSEPEEFGRYWVRYETDVGPQYCSAEWMEYNFCAGSNTNIHKIWLADHSRSINSLRGVTHYTKLPDSLEGSAQ
;
A
#
# COMPACT_ATOMS: atom_id res chain seq x y z
N MET A 1 -30.03 -37.07 31.06
CA MET A 1 -28.73 -37.73 30.78
C MET A 1 -28.36 -37.39 29.35
N GLN A 2 -27.63 -36.28 29.14
CA GLN A 2 -27.10 -35.95 27.81
C GLN A 2 -25.87 -36.83 27.59
N THR A 3 -26.00 -37.85 26.76
CA THR A 3 -24.85 -38.54 26.20
C THR A 3 -24.10 -37.53 25.35
N ILE A 4 -23.01 -36.99 25.88
CA ILE A 4 -22.07 -36.19 25.10
C ILE A 4 -21.47 -37.18 24.10
N ASN A 5 -21.99 -37.16 22.87
CA ASN A 5 -21.50 -37.97 21.78
C ASN A 5 -20.17 -37.34 21.32
N ASN A 6 -19.10 -37.60 22.09
CA ASN A 6 -17.79 -37.08 21.77
C ASN A 6 -17.33 -37.67 20.44
N ARG A 7 -16.94 -36.80 19.51
CA ARG A 7 -16.31 -37.21 18.26
C ARG A 7 -15.05 -38.02 18.59
N MET A 8 -14.88 -39.15 17.90
CA MET A 8 -13.63 -39.91 17.98
C MET A 8 -12.45 -39.06 17.50
N THR A 9 -11.34 -39.11 18.23
CA THR A 9 -10.09 -38.46 17.83
C THR A 9 -9.44 -39.20 16.66
N GLU A 10 -8.52 -38.54 15.95
CA GLU A 10 -7.75 -39.20 14.88
C GLU A 10 -7.01 -40.45 15.36
N THR A 11 -6.46 -40.39 16.58
CA THR A 11 -5.80 -41.53 17.22
C THR A 11 -6.78 -42.67 17.44
N GLN A 12 -7.97 -42.39 17.96
CA GLN A 12 -9.02 -43.39 18.16
C GLN A 12 -9.48 -44.03 16.84
N ILE A 13 -9.52 -43.27 15.74
CA ILE A 13 -9.88 -43.79 14.42
C ILE A 13 -8.75 -44.67 13.87
N ALA A 14 -7.49 -44.27 14.01
CA ALA A 14 -6.33 -45.06 13.59
C ALA A 14 -6.19 -46.37 14.37
N ASP A 15 -6.43 -46.32 15.68
CA ASP A 15 -6.43 -47.49 16.56
C ASP A 15 -7.56 -48.46 16.18
N LEU A 16 -8.77 -47.95 15.93
CA LEU A 16 -9.91 -48.77 15.50
C LEU A 16 -9.68 -49.39 14.11
N PHE A 17 -9.10 -48.64 13.18
CA PHE A 17 -8.73 -49.15 11.86
C PHE A 17 -7.72 -50.30 11.99
N SER A 18 -6.68 -50.13 12.81
CA SER A 18 -5.67 -51.16 13.07
C SER A 18 -6.27 -52.41 13.72
N LEU A 19 -7.17 -52.23 14.68
CA LEU A 19 -7.90 -53.34 15.31
C LEU A 19 -8.77 -54.08 14.30
N ALA A 20 -9.47 -53.36 13.42
CA ALA A 20 -10.31 -53.95 12.38
C ALA A 20 -9.48 -54.74 11.35
N VAL A 21 -8.27 -54.30 11.01
CA VAL A 21 -7.33 -55.08 10.19
C VAL A 21 -6.91 -56.37 10.90
N GLN A 22 -6.56 -56.31 12.18
CA GLN A 22 -6.21 -57.52 12.95
C GLN A 22 -7.39 -58.49 13.07
N LEU A 23 -8.60 -57.96 13.23
CA LEU A 23 -9.82 -58.75 13.31
C LEU A 23 -10.12 -59.45 11.98
N GLN A 24 -9.91 -58.76 10.86
CA GLN A 24 -10.03 -59.33 9.52
C GLN A 24 -9.12 -60.56 9.36
N VAL A 25 -7.83 -60.40 9.66
CA VAL A 25 -6.82 -61.48 9.51
C VAL A 25 -7.22 -62.71 10.32
N LYS A 26 -7.62 -62.50 11.59
CA LYS A 26 -8.07 -63.61 12.45
C LYS A 26 -9.34 -64.28 11.93
N ALA A 27 -10.28 -63.50 11.41
CA ALA A 27 -11.52 -64.02 10.86
C ALA A 27 -11.27 -64.86 9.60
N GLU A 28 -10.33 -64.44 8.75
CA GLU A 28 -9.89 -65.19 7.57
C GLU A 28 -9.17 -66.50 7.96
N GLU A 29 -8.32 -66.48 8.99
CA GLU A 29 -7.68 -67.70 9.52
C GLU A 29 -8.68 -68.72 10.08
N SER A 30 -9.81 -68.26 10.63
CA SER A 30 -10.88 -69.10 11.18
C SER A 30 -12.02 -69.40 10.20
N ASP A 31 -11.94 -68.94 8.95
CA ASP A 31 -13.02 -69.01 7.94
C ASP A 31 -14.37 -68.41 8.42
N ASP A 32 -14.31 -67.39 9.28
CA ASP A 32 -15.47 -66.65 9.80
C ASP A 32 -15.79 -65.46 8.88
N ARG A 33 -16.61 -65.76 7.87
CA ARG A 33 -17.00 -64.79 6.84
C ARG A 33 -17.76 -63.58 7.40
N ASP A 34 -18.60 -63.75 8.41
CA ASP A 34 -19.43 -62.65 8.92
C ASP A 34 -18.56 -61.63 9.66
N THR A 35 -17.61 -62.11 10.47
CA THR A 35 -16.64 -61.25 11.16
C THR A 35 -15.72 -60.53 10.16
N ALA A 36 -15.29 -61.21 9.09
CA ALA A 36 -14.52 -60.59 8.01
C ALA A 36 -15.31 -59.46 7.30
N ILE A 37 -16.59 -59.66 7.00
CA ILE A 37 -17.41 -58.60 6.37
C ILE A 37 -17.54 -57.38 7.31
N LEU A 38 -17.75 -57.62 8.60
CA LEU A 38 -17.84 -56.56 9.61
C LEU A 38 -16.53 -55.80 9.75
N ALA A 39 -15.40 -56.50 9.86
CA ALA A 39 -14.08 -55.90 9.98
C ALA A 39 -13.73 -55.02 8.76
N TYR A 40 -14.00 -55.50 7.54
CA TYR A 40 -13.86 -54.69 6.33
C TYR A 40 -14.77 -53.45 6.33
N SER A 41 -16.02 -53.58 6.77
CA SER A 41 -16.95 -52.45 6.85
C SER A 41 -16.46 -51.37 7.82
N ILE A 42 -15.86 -51.77 8.95
CA ILE A 42 -15.26 -50.86 9.93
C ILE A 42 -14.04 -50.15 9.33
N GLN A 43 -13.18 -50.87 8.59
CA GLN A 43 -12.03 -50.27 7.90
C GLN A 43 -12.46 -49.19 6.90
N ASN A 44 -13.50 -49.47 6.10
CA ASN A 44 -14.06 -48.49 5.17
C ASN A 44 -14.66 -47.28 5.90
N ALA A 45 -15.41 -47.50 6.97
CA ALA A 45 -15.97 -46.42 7.76
C ALA A 45 -14.89 -45.52 8.37
N CYS A 46 -13.82 -46.11 8.91
CA CYS A 46 -12.67 -45.37 9.44
C CYS A 46 -11.95 -44.57 8.34
N SER A 47 -11.74 -45.18 7.16
CA SER A 47 -11.11 -44.51 6.01
C SER A 47 -11.92 -43.28 5.56
N ASN A 48 -13.22 -43.44 5.37
CA ASN A 48 -14.12 -42.36 4.98
C ASN A 48 -14.16 -41.24 6.04
N LEU A 49 -14.13 -41.61 7.33
CA LEU A 49 -14.13 -40.63 8.41
C LEU A 49 -12.82 -39.84 8.45
N THR A 50 -11.67 -40.49 8.24
CA THR A 50 -10.38 -39.82 8.14
C THR A 50 -10.33 -38.87 6.93
N GLU A 51 -10.82 -39.30 5.78
CA GLU A 51 -10.89 -38.46 4.57
C GLU A 51 -11.79 -37.23 4.81
N SER A 52 -13.00 -37.45 5.34
CA SER A 52 -13.91 -36.36 5.68
C SER A 52 -13.31 -35.37 6.68
N GLN A 53 -12.61 -35.84 7.73
CA GLN A 53 -11.92 -34.95 8.67
C GLN A 53 -10.81 -34.13 8.00
N ARG A 54 -10.07 -34.72 7.06
CA ARG A 54 -9.04 -34.02 6.29
C ARG A 54 -9.65 -32.93 5.41
N GLU A 55 -10.75 -33.23 4.72
CA GLU A 55 -11.47 -32.26 3.90
C GLU A 55 -12.02 -31.10 4.74
N PHE A 56 -12.60 -31.38 5.91
CA PHE A 56 -13.06 -30.35 6.83
C PHE A 56 -11.92 -29.45 7.30
N ARG A 57 -10.74 -30.00 7.65
CA ARG A 57 -9.57 -29.19 8.04
C ARG A 57 -9.07 -28.31 6.89
N ALA A 58 -9.08 -28.83 5.66
CA ALA A 58 -8.70 -28.05 4.49
C ALA A 58 -9.70 -26.91 4.20
N ALA A 59 -10.99 -27.18 4.40
CA ALA A 59 -12.04 -26.17 4.30
C ALA A 59 -11.89 -25.10 5.39
N ASP A 60 -11.66 -25.49 6.65
CA ASP A 60 -11.45 -24.56 7.77
C ASP A 60 -10.23 -23.64 7.51
N ALA A 61 -9.12 -24.21 7.01
CA ALA A 61 -7.95 -23.42 6.63
C ALA A 61 -8.28 -22.44 5.49
N THR A 62 -9.10 -22.84 4.52
CA THR A 62 -9.54 -21.98 3.41
C THR A 62 -10.45 -20.85 3.91
N ILE A 63 -11.41 -21.17 4.77
CA ILE A 63 -12.32 -20.19 5.40
C ILE A 63 -11.51 -19.17 6.18
N HIS A 64 -10.58 -19.62 7.02
CA HIS A 64 -9.73 -18.71 7.79
C HIS A 64 -8.93 -17.76 6.90
N ASN A 65 -8.34 -18.25 5.81
CA ASN A 65 -7.63 -17.40 4.84
C ASN A 65 -8.56 -16.39 4.15
N LEU A 66 -9.79 -16.78 3.84
CA LEU A 66 -10.79 -15.87 3.26
C LEU A 66 -11.22 -14.80 4.26
N GLU A 67 -11.42 -15.16 5.53
CA GLU A 67 -11.73 -14.20 6.61
C GLU A 67 -10.61 -13.16 6.78
N LEU A 68 -9.35 -13.59 6.72
CA LEU A 68 -8.19 -12.68 6.74
C LEU A 68 -8.21 -11.71 5.54
N LYS A 69 -8.45 -12.22 4.32
CA LYS A 69 -8.55 -11.37 3.12
C LYS A 69 -9.71 -10.39 3.21
N LEU A 70 -10.87 -10.82 3.69
CA LEU A 70 -12.03 -9.94 3.89
C LEU A 70 -11.73 -8.83 4.89
N THR A 71 -10.99 -9.16 5.95
CA THR A 71 -10.59 -8.17 6.97
C THR A 71 -9.62 -7.15 6.39
N ASP A 72 -8.62 -7.59 5.62
CA ASP A 72 -7.67 -6.68 4.94
C ASP A 72 -8.39 -5.76 3.94
N MET A 73 -9.27 -6.32 3.10
CA MET A 73 -10.07 -5.52 2.17
C MET A 73 -10.97 -4.50 2.86
N ALA A 74 -11.56 -4.84 4.02
CA ALA A 74 -12.38 -3.91 4.79
C ALA A 74 -11.55 -2.73 5.33
N VAL A 75 -10.32 -2.98 5.78
CA VAL A 75 -9.39 -1.93 6.23
C VAL A 75 -8.98 -1.03 5.07
N GLN A 76 -8.63 -1.61 3.91
CA GLN A 76 -8.29 -0.85 2.72
C GLN A 76 -9.44 0.05 2.26
N LEU A 77 -10.68 -0.47 2.27
CA LEU A 77 -11.87 0.29 1.92
C LEU A 77 -12.09 1.47 2.88
N ALA A 78 -12.02 1.24 4.19
CA ALA A 78 -12.17 2.31 5.18
C ALA A 78 -11.12 3.42 5.02
N ASN A 79 -9.86 3.04 4.71
CA ASN A 79 -8.79 3.99 4.44
C ASN A 79 -9.05 4.81 3.16
N ALA A 80 -9.51 4.16 2.08
CA ALA A 80 -9.86 4.83 0.84
C ALA A 80 -11.04 5.79 1.03
N GLU A 81 -12.08 5.38 1.75
CA GLU A 81 -13.23 6.22 2.08
C GLU A 81 -12.84 7.45 2.90
N SER A 82 -11.94 7.31 3.88
CA SER A 82 -11.42 8.44 4.65
C SER A 82 -10.69 9.45 3.76
N LYS A 83 -9.79 8.98 2.90
CA LYS A 83 -9.06 9.84 1.94
C LYS A 83 -10.00 10.57 0.99
N CYS A 84 -10.99 9.87 0.43
CA CYS A 84 -12.00 10.47 -0.42
C CYS A 84 -12.79 11.57 0.30
N ARG A 85 -13.12 11.36 1.59
CA ARG A 85 -13.83 12.36 2.40
C ARG A 85 -12.99 13.63 2.61
N GLU A 86 -11.71 13.48 2.89
CA GLU A 86 -10.78 14.61 3.07
C GLU A 86 -10.59 15.40 1.76
N LEU A 87 -10.36 14.69 0.65
CA LEU A 87 -10.27 15.31 -0.69
C LEU A 87 -11.56 16.04 -1.08
N ALA A 88 -12.71 15.44 -0.80
CA ALA A 88 -14.02 16.05 -1.06
C ALA A 88 -14.21 17.33 -0.23
N ALA A 89 -13.82 17.31 1.05
CA ALA A 89 -13.90 18.50 1.91
C ALA A 89 -13.02 19.64 1.37
N GLU A 90 -11.79 19.34 0.96
CA GLU A 90 -10.89 20.33 0.36
C GLU A 90 -11.44 20.88 -0.96
N ASN A 91 -12.04 20.03 -1.80
CA ASN A 91 -12.65 20.42 -3.07
C ASN A 91 -13.89 21.32 -2.86
N VAL A 92 -14.72 21.02 -1.85
CA VAL A 92 -15.89 21.86 -1.51
C VAL A 92 -15.48 23.32 -1.26
N VAL A 93 -14.39 23.55 -0.53
CA VAL A 93 -13.88 24.90 -0.25
C VAL A 93 -13.47 25.61 -1.55
N LYS A 94 -12.74 24.93 -2.43
CA LYS A 94 -12.34 25.47 -3.75
C LYS A 94 -13.56 25.76 -4.62
N GLN A 95 -14.57 24.89 -4.60
CA GLN A 95 -15.82 25.08 -5.34
C GLN A 95 -16.61 26.29 -4.83
N GLU A 96 -16.66 26.53 -3.51
CA GLU A 96 -17.35 27.71 -2.97
C GLU A 96 -16.66 29.03 -3.35
N PHE A 97 -15.33 29.03 -3.46
CA PHE A 97 -14.60 30.17 -4.00
C PHE A 97 -15.02 30.45 -5.45
N ILE A 98 -14.96 29.43 -6.30
CA ILE A 98 -15.31 29.52 -7.72
C ILE A 98 -16.77 29.96 -7.90
N LYS A 99 -17.71 29.37 -7.16
CA LYS A 99 -19.14 29.72 -7.21
C LYS A 99 -19.38 31.16 -6.83
N THR A 100 -18.71 31.66 -5.79
CA THR A 100 -18.85 33.05 -5.36
C THR A 100 -18.40 34.01 -6.46
N CYS A 101 -17.25 33.73 -7.10
CA CYS A 101 -16.76 34.52 -8.22
C CYS A 101 -17.74 34.51 -9.42
N PHE A 102 -18.29 33.34 -9.78
CA PHE A 102 -19.28 33.24 -10.86
C PHE A 102 -20.58 33.97 -10.56
N ARG A 103 -21.05 33.94 -9.30
CA ARG A 103 -22.25 34.69 -8.89
C ARG A 103 -22.06 36.18 -9.05
N ALA A 104 -20.93 36.72 -8.56
CA ALA A 104 -20.63 38.14 -8.71
C ALA A 104 -20.61 38.57 -10.19
N ALA A 105 -19.99 37.76 -11.05
CA ALA A 105 -20.00 38.01 -12.49
C ALA A 105 -21.41 37.96 -13.10
N ALA A 106 -22.25 37.01 -12.68
CA ALA A 106 -23.62 36.86 -13.17
C ALA A 106 -24.53 38.02 -12.73
N ASP A 107 -24.34 38.52 -11.51
CA ASP A 107 -25.09 39.65 -10.95
C ASP A 107 -24.63 41.02 -11.51
N GLY A 108 -23.59 41.03 -12.35
CA GLY A 108 -22.97 42.25 -12.87
C GLY A 108 -22.21 43.04 -11.80
N ALA A 109 -21.88 42.40 -10.67
CA ALA A 109 -21.04 42.99 -9.64
C ALA A 109 -19.57 43.00 -10.09
N SER A 110 -18.81 43.98 -9.60
CA SER A 110 -17.36 44.01 -9.75
C SER A 110 -16.74 43.32 -8.55
N MET A 111 -15.83 42.36 -8.78
CA MET A 111 -14.91 41.88 -7.75
C MET A 111 -13.52 42.40 -8.09
N ASP A 112 -12.96 43.22 -7.21
CA ASP A 112 -11.58 43.67 -7.34
C ASP A 112 -10.59 42.71 -6.67
N GLY A 113 -9.31 43.06 -6.70
CA GLY A 113 -8.27 42.25 -6.07
C GLY A 113 -8.44 42.11 -4.56
N ALA A 114 -8.98 43.12 -3.88
CA ALA A 114 -9.22 43.09 -2.43
C ALA A 114 -10.38 42.15 -2.09
N ASP A 115 -11.47 42.17 -2.87
CA ASP A 115 -12.61 41.24 -2.69
C ASP A 115 -12.18 39.78 -2.85
N ILE A 116 -11.33 39.50 -3.84
CA ILE A 116 -10.81 38.15 -4.11
C ILE A 116 -9.90 37.69 -2.97
N GLN A 117 -9.05 38.58 -2.45
CA GLN A 117 -8.18 38.30 -1.32
C GLN A 117 -8.97 38.00 -0.05
N GLU A 118 -9.95 38.84 0.29
CA GLU A 118 -10.82 38.64 1.44
C GLU A 118 -11.62 37.33 1.33
N LEU A 119 -12.17 37.03 0.16
CA LEU A 119 -12.88 35.78 -0.10
C LEU A 119 -11.96 34.56 0.10
N GLY A 120 -10.75 34.61 -0.47
CA GLY A 120 -9.78 33.52 -0.36
C GLY A 120 -9.33 33.28 1.08
N GLU A 121 -9.13 34.33 1.87
CA GLU A 121 -8.82 34.19 3.29
C GLU A 121 -10.00 33.67 4.12
N ARG A 122 -11.20 34.19 3.87
CA ARG A 122 -12.43 33.77 4.55
C ARG A 122 -12.71 32.28 4.34
N LEU A 123 -12.38 31.77 3.15
CA LEU A 123 -12.48 30.35 2.82
C LEU A 123 -11.24 29.55 3.25
N GLY A 124 -10.21 30.20 3.80
CA GLY A 124 -8.97 29.55 4.21
C GLY A 124 -8.09 29.06 3.06
N LEU A 125 -8.34 29.52 1.84
CA LEU A 125 -7.54 29.21 0.65
C LEU A 125 -6.27 30.07 0.57
N PHE A 126 -6.31 31.31 1.10
CA PHE A 126 -5.16 32.21 1.11
C PHE A 126 -4.61 32.41 2.53
N GLY A 127 -3.29 32.58 2.61
CA GLY A 127 -2.57 33.05 3.79
C GLY A 127 -1.82 34.34 3.48
N ARG A 128 -1.48 35.09 4.52
CA ARG A 128 -0.62 36.27 4.42
C ARG A 128 0.81 35.90 4.79
N GLU A 129 1.75 36.32 3.97
CA GLU A 129 3.18 36.20 4.24
C GLU A 129 3.87 37.54 4.00
N THR A 130 4.91 37.83 4.79
CA THR A 130 5.80 38.95 4.52
C THR A 130 6.58 38.64 3.24
N TYR A 131 6.52 39.55 2.28
CA TYR A 131 7.15 39.39 0.99
C TYR A 131 8.66 39.17 1.11
N GLN A 132 9.12 38.06 0.56
CA GLN A 132 10.52 37.69 0.48
C GLN A 132 10.81 37.26 -0.96
N PRO A 133 11.59 38.03 -1.74
CA PRO A 133 11.88 37.70 -3.14
C PRO A 133 12.47 36.29 -3.33
N VAL A 134 13.19 35.79 -2.32
CA VAL A 134 13.78 34.44 -2.30
C VAL A 134 12.71 33.34 -2.26
N LEU A 135 11.60 33.55 -1.55
CA LEU A 135 10.52 32.57 -1.41
C LEU A 135 9.41 32.78 -2.45
N HIS A 136 9.14 34.03 -2.81
CA HIS A 136 7.96 34.42 -3.59
C HIS A 136 8.26 34.82 -5.04
N GLY A 137 9.54 34.93 -5.40
CA GLY A 137 9.98 35.51 -6.68
C GLY A 137 9.88 37.04 -6.68
N TYR A 138 10.43 37.69 -7.71
CA TYR A 138 10.37 39.15 -7.84
C TYR A 138 8.97 39.61 -8.28
N ILE A 139 8.27 40.32 -7.38
CA ILE A 139 6.99 40.97 -7.62
C ILE A 139 7.24 42.47 -7.74
N CYS A 140 6.87 43.05 -8.89
CA CYS A 140 7.02 44.48 -9.15
C CYS A 140 6.19 45.31 -8.16
N GLY A 141 6.79 46.39 -7.64
CA GLY A 141 6.11 47.31 -6.73
C GLY A 141 5.95 46.78 -5.31
N HIS A 142 6.70 45.73 -4.93
CA HIS A 142 6.76 45.24 -3.55
C HIS A 142 8.16 45.38 -2.95
N GLU A 143 8.25 45.86 -1.71
CA GLU A 143 9.46 46.00 -0.90
C GLU A 143 9.63 44.80 0.04
N ALA A 144 10.79 44.13 -0.08
CA ALA A 144 11.10 42.94 0.68
C ALA A 144 11.13 43.23 2.19
N GLY A 145 10.42 42.43 2.98
CA GLY A 145 10.35 42.61 4.43
C GLY A 145 9.33 43.64 4.92
N GLU A 146 8.72 44.43 4.04
CA GLU A 146 7.72 45.44 4.40
C GLU A 146 6.33 45.05 3.91
N ASP A 147 6.22 44.58 2.66
CA ASP A 147 4.93 44.27 2.09
C ASP A 147 4.38 42.91 2.51
N THR A 148 3.06 42.84 2.63
CA THR A 148 2.33 41.59 2.83
C THR A 148 1.77 41.12 1.51
N ILE A 149 2.05 39.88 1.15
CA ILE A 149 1.48 39.23 -0.02
C ILE A 149 0.53 38.10 0.39
N TYR A 150 -0.33 37.70 -0.55
CA TYR A 150 -1.21 36.56 -0.38
C TYR A 150 -0.61 35.34 -1.08
N VAL A 151 -0.51 34.24 -0.33
CA VAL A 151 -0.06 32.94 -0.83
C VAL A 151 -1.19 31.93 -0.76
N MET A 152 -1.21 30.99 -1.69
CA MET A 152 -2.16 29.87 -1.62
C MET A 152 -1.74 28.94 -0.47
N LYS A 153 -2.67 28.64 0.44
CA LYS A 153 -2.43 27.65 1.48
C LYS A 153 -2.29 26.27 0.84
N LYS A 154 -1.45 25.45 1.48
CA LYS A 154 -1.26 24.05 1.08
C LYS A 154 -2.57 23.28 1.12
N THR A 155 -2.61 22.25 0.28
CA THR A 155 -3.73 21.33 0.08
C THR A 155 -3.37 19.97 0.66
N PRO A 156 -3.38 19.80 1.99
CA PRO A 156 -2.73 18.67 2.65
C PRO A 156 -3.33 17.32 2.24
N ALA A 157 -4.63 17.24 1.97
CA ALA A 157 -5.26 15.99 1.53
C ALA A 157 -4.84 15.65 0.09
N THR A 158 -4.82 16.66 -0.79
CA THR A 158 -4.33 16.49 -2.17
C THR A 158 -2.85 16.11 -2.19
N ASP A 159 -2.02 16.79 -1.40
CA ASP A 159 -0.57 16.54 -1.32
C ASP A 159 -0.29 15.13 -0.79
N ALA A 160 -0.99 14.71 0.27
CA ALA A 160 -0.88 13.37 0.82
C ALA A 160 -1.32 12.28 -0.18
N PHE A 161 -2.44 12.50 -0.87
CA PHE A 161 -2.92 11.59 -1.91
C PHE A 161 -1.92 11.47 -3.06
N LEU A 162 -1.39 12.58 -3.56
CA LEU A 162 -0.40 12.57 -4.64
C LEU A 162 0.91 11.92 -4.19
N ALA A 163 1.35 12.13 -2.95
CA ALA A 163 2.52 11.46 -2.39
C ALA A 163 2.32 9.94 -2.33
N GLU A 164 1.14 9.49 -1.91
CA GLU A 164 0.78 8.08 -1.88
C GLU A 164 0.69 7.48 -3.28
N VAL A 165 -0.02 8.11 -4.23
CA VAL A 165 -0.12 7.63 -5.61
C VAL A 165 1.26 7.53 -6.24
N ARG A 166 2.12 8.53 -6.00
CA ARG A 166 3.52 8.47 -6.42
C ARG A 166 4.19 7.25 -5.79
N ALA A 167 4.06 7.01 -4.49
CA ALA A 167 4.64 5.82 -3.84
C ALA A 167 4.08 4.48 -4.39
N GLN A 168 2.81 4.42 -4.79
CA GLN A 168 2.18 3.22 -5.35
C GLN A 168 2.70 2.86 -6.75
N VAL A 169 3.11 3.85 -7.55
CA VAL A 169 3.76 3.62 -8.86
C VAL A 169 5.11 2.89 -8.71
N TRP A 170 5.72 2.91 -7.52
CA TRP A 170 7.03 2.33 -7.24
C TRP A 170 6.98 1.06 -6.35
N ILE A 171 5.86 0.34 -6.36
CA ILE A 171 5.74 -0.99 -5.73
C ILE A 171 6.58 -2.01 -6.53
N GLU A 172 7.19 -2.96 -5.82
CA GLU A 172 8.02 -4.05 -6.38
C GLU A 172 7.33 -4.73 -7.59
N GLY A 173 7.89 -4.55 -8.79
CA GLY A 173 7.39 -5.14 -10.03
C GLY A 173 6.68 -4.18 -11.00
N SER A 174 6.49 -2.91 -10.63
CA SER A 174 5.95 -1.87 -11.51
C SER A 174 7.08 -1.10 -12.20
N GLU A 175 7.16 -1.18 -13.53
CA GLU A 175 8.06 -0.36 -14.38
C GLU A 175 7.20 0.74 -15.04
N PRO A 176 7.29 2.00 -14.61
CA PRO A 176 6.53 3.08 -15.24
C PRO A 176 7.15 3.45 -16.60
N GLU A 177 6.32 3.49 -17.65
CA GLU A 177 6.73 3.74 -19.06
C GLU A 177 7.49 5.06 -19.29
N GLU A 178 7.32 6.03 -18.38
CA GLU A 178 7.78 7.41 -18.57
C GLU A 178 9.20 7.68 -18.06
N PHE A 179 9.82 6.75 -17.31
CA PHE A 179 11.13 7.00 -16.70
C PHE A 179 12.28 6.41 -17.51
N GLY A 180 13.27 7.25 -17.79
CA GLY A 180 14.45 6.90 -18.59
C GLY A 180 15.23 5.69 -18.08
N ARG A 181 16.10 5.16 -18.95
CA ARG A 181 16.76 3.85 -18.92
C ARG A 181 17.49 3.41 -17.63
N TYR A 182 17.58 4.19 -16.54
CA TYR A 182 18.39 3.84 -15.36
C TYR A 182 17.68 3.88 -13.98
N TRP A 183 17.80 2.78 -13.24
CA TRP A 183 17.53 2.68 -11.80
C TRP A 183 18.72 3.25 -11.01
N VAL A 184 18.41 3.85 -9.88
CA VAL A 184 19.37 4.32 -8.89
C VAL A 184 19.24 3.48 -7.62
N ARG A 185 20.35 2.90 -7.15
CA ARG A 185 20.49 2.40 -5.78
C ARG A 185 21.18 3.46 -4.93
N TYR A 186 20.71 3.68 -3.71
CA TYR A 186 21.38 4.56 -2.75
C TYR A 186 21.42 3.95 -1.35
N GLU A 187 22.45 4.31 -0.58
CA GLU A 187 22.63 3.85 0.80
C GLU A 187 22.14 4.88 1.81
N THR A 188 21.32 4.42 2.75
CA THR A 188 20.77 5.18 3.88
C THR A 188 21.07 4.48 5.20
N ASP A 189 20.84 5.16 6.32
CA ASP A 189 20.99 4.59 7.68
C ASP A 189 20.14 3.35 7.94
N VAL A 190 19.05 3.17 7.18
CA VAL A 190 18.13 2.03 7.29
C VAL A 190 18.38 0.96 6.23
N GLY A 191 19.47 1.08 5.47
CA GLY A 191 19.87 0.14 4.43
C GLY A 191 19.71 0.65 2.99
N PRO A 192 19.90 -0.22 1.99
CA PRO A 192 19.87 0.16 0.58
C PRO A 192 18.44 0.40 0.08
N GLN A 193 18.26 1.50 -0.62
CA GLN A 193 17.02 1.92 -1.27
C GLN A 193 17.22 2.00 -2.79
N TYR A 194 16.12 1.97 -3.54
CA TYR A 194 16.12 2.00 -5.00
C TYR A 194 15.05 2.96 -5.52
N CYS A 195 15.39 3.81 -6.49
CA CYS A 195 14.47 4.75 -7.14
C CYS A 195 14.90 5.00 -8.60
N SER A 196 14.15 5.77 -9.38
CA SER A 196 14.62 6.21 -10.72
C SER A 196 15.59 7.39 -10.61
N ALA A 197 16.44 7.58 -11.62
CA ALA A 197 17.37 8.71 -11.68
C ALA A 197 16.65 10.07 -11.65
N GLU A 198 15.55 10.20 -12.39
CA GLU A 198 14.76 11.44 -12.46
C GLU A 198 14.01 11.74 -11.15
N TRP A 199 13.55 10.72 -10.43
CA TRP A 199 12.97 10.92 -9.10
C TRP A 199 14.01 11.44 -8.10
N MET A 200 15.24 10.92 -8.18
CA MET A 200 16.34 11.40 -7.34
C MET A 200 16.67 12.86 -7.67
N GLU A 201 16.78 13.24 -8.93
CA GLU A 201 17.00 14.63 -9.33
C GLU A 201 15.89 15.55 -8.80
N TYR A 202 14.62 15.18 -8.98
CA TYR A 202 13.50 16.04 -8.58
C TYR A 202 13.32 16.15 -7.06
N ASN A 203 13.47 15.05 -6.31
CA ASN A 203 13.16 15.02 -4.88
C ASN A 203 14.37 15.28 -3.99
N PHE A 204 15.60 15.05 -4.46
CA PHE A 204 16.81 15.25 -3.65
C PHE A 204 17.57 16.52 -4.02
N CYS A 205 17.62 16.93 -5.30
CA CYS A 205 18.26 18.20 -5.67
C CYS A 205 17.45 19.42 -5.20
N ALA A 206 16.17 19.24 -4.84
CA ALA A 206 15.31 20.32 -4.35
C ALA A 206 15.28 20.49 -2.82
N GLY A 207 15.89 19.60 -2.02
CA GLY A 207 15.82 19.71 -0.56
C GLY A 207 16.55 18.64 0.26
N SER A 208 17.81 18.92 0.59
CA SER A 208 18.49 18.65 1.88
C SER A 208 18.30 17.31 2.62
N ASN A 209 18.08 16.16 1.97
CA ASN A 209 18.16 14.88 2.68
C ASN A 209 19.63 14.47 2.89
N THR A 210 20.17 14.74 4.09
CA THR A 210 21.57 14.51 4.49
C THR A 210 21.95 13.03 4.71
N ASN A 211 21.01 12.10 4.60
CA ASN A 211 21.18 10.71 5.00
C ASN A 211 21.50 9.77 3.82
N ILE A 212 21.85 10.33 2.65
CA ILE A 212 22.37 9.57 1.51
C ILE A 212 23.87 9.73 1.48
N HIS A 213 24.59 8.60 1.55
CA HIS A 213 26.04 8.62 1.57
C HIS A 213 26.67 8.12 0.26
N LYS A 214 25.92 7.35 -0.55
CA LYS A 214 26.40 6.78 -1.82
C LYS A 214 25.25 6.49 -2.79
N ILE A 215 25.51 6.68 -4.09
CA ILE A 215 24.55 6.53 -5.19
C ILE A 215 25.17 5.70 -6.32
N TRP A 216 24.39 4.81 -6.93
CA TRP A 216 24.79 3.93 -8.02
C TRP A 216 23.70 3.82 -9.10
N LEU A 217 24.09 3.79 -10.37
CA LEU A 217 23.16 3.64 -11.52
C LEU A 217 23.20 2.23 -12.13
N ALA A 218 22.03 1.71 -12.53
CA ALA A 218 21.85 0.43 -13.21
C ALA A 218 20.81 0.53 -14.36
N ASP A 219 21.00 -0.19 -15.45
CA ASP A 219 20.06 -0.21 -16.62
C ASP A 219 18.75 -0.96 -16.28
N HIS A 220 17.60 -0.42 -16.74
CA HIS A 220 16.24 -0.97 -16.54
C HIS A 220 15.98 -2.33 -17.18
N SER A 221 16.84 -2.80 -18.09
CA SER A 221 16.77 -4.16 -18.67
C SER A 221 16.87 -5.31 -17.64
N ARG A 222 17.01 -5.01 -16.35
CA ARG A 222 17.14 -5.95 -15.25
C ARG A 222 16.08 -5.66 -14.19
N SER A 223 15.39 -6.71 -13.73
CA SER A 223 14.44 -6.58 -12.62
C SER A 223 15.14 -6.17 -11.32
N ILE A 224 14.46 -5.42 -10.46
CA ILE A 224 15.00 -4.91 -9.19
C ILE A 224 15.55 -6.02 -8.27
N ASN A 225 14.94 -7.21 -8.32
CA ASN A 225 15.37 -8.37 -7.56
C ASN A 225 16.70 -8.96 -8.07
N SER A 226 16.98 -8.82 -9.37
CA SER A 226 18.27 -9.22 -9.92
C SER A 226 19.41 -8.29 -9.50
N LEU A 227 19.10 -7.04 -9.11
CA LEU A 227 20.10 -6.05 -8.67
C LEU A 227 20.70 -6.39 -7.29
N ARG A 228 20.01 -7.14 -6.43
CA ARG A 228 20.54 -7.53 -5.10
C ARG A 228 21.88 -8.28 -5.14
N GLY A 229 22.27 -8.86 -6.27
CA GLY A 229 23.55 -9.56 -6.48
C GLY A 229 24.42 -9.00 -7.62
N VAL A 230 24.05 -7.88 -8.24
CA VAL A 230 24.85 -7.26 -9.31
C VAL A 230 26.05 -6.55 -8.68
N THR A 231 27.25 -6.85 -9.16
CA THR A 231 28.52 -6.26 -8.68
C THR A 231 29.03 -5.10 -9.54
N HIS A 232 28.38 -4.84 -10.68
CA HIS A 232 28.81 -3.82 -11.64
C HIS A 232 27.85 -2.64 -11.59
N TYR A 233 28.16 -1.71 -10.70
CA TYR A 233 27.51 -0.41 -10.61
C TYR A 233 28.54 0.66 -10.93
N THR A 234 28.14 1.67 -11.70
CA THR A 234 28.98 2.86 -11.89
C THR A 234 28.57 3.88 -10.83
N LYS A 235 29.49 4.24 -9.93
CA LYS A 235 29.32 5.41 -9.05
C LYS A 235 29.21 6.63 -9.97
N LEU A 236 28.27 7.53 -9.70
CA LEU A 236 28.19 8.80 -10.41
C LEU A 236 29.58 9.49 -10.40
N PRO A 237 30.04 10.07 -11.52
CA PRO A 237 31.28 10.82 -11.54
C PRO A 237 31.19 11.99 -10.55
N ASP A 238 32.27 12.27 -9.81
CA ASP A 238 32.30 13.33 -8.79
C ASP A 238 31.96 14.73 -9.37
N SER A 239 31.89 14.88 -10.70
CA SER A 239 31.51 16.12 -11.40
C SER A 239 30.03 16.52 -11.27
N LEU A 240 29.16 15.68 -10.68
CA LEU A 240 27.76 16.04 -10.37
C LEU A 240 27.52 16.36 -8.89
N GLU A 241 28.48 16.07 -7.99
CA GLU A 241 28.43 16.50 -6.58
C GLU A 241 28.83 17.98 -6.40
N GLY A 242 29.27 18.64 -7.47
CA GLY A 242 29.83 19.99 -7.44
C GLY A 242 29.24 20.91 -8.50
N SER A 243 27.96 21.26 -8.37
CA SER A 243 27.40 22.47 -8.99
C SER A 243 26.28 23.04 -8.13
N ALA A 244 26.62 23.33 -6.87
CA ALA A 244 26.04 24.45 -6.15
C ALA A 244 27.09 25.58 -6.19
N GLN A 245 26.94 26.47 -7.17
CA GLN A 245 27.44 27.84 -7.13
C GLN A 245 26.26 28.77 -7.35
#